data_AF-A0A2N7RT37-F1
#
_entry.id   AF-A0A2N7RT37-F1
#
_cell.length_a   1.000
_cell.length_b   1.000
_cell.length_c   1.000
_cell.angle_alpha   90.00
_cell.angle_beta   90.00
_cell.angle_gamma   90.00
#
_symmetry.space_group_name_H-M   'P 1'
#
loop_
_entity.id
_entity.type
_entity.pdbx_description
1 polymer ?
#
loop_
_entity_poly.entity_id
_entity_poly.type
_entity_poly.pdbx_seq_one_letter_code
_entity_poly.pdbx_strand_id
1 'polypeptide(L)'
;MTVLSHTHPLAAQLENDLLPLFRAALPQLSAAAPQVLASVFAFSSGSADAFQAYHLGISCLLDNVADDQPEEVALLVSAAGLDADLDAGVQLSAQVVWGQPSGAVEVQADLPPADVAALHATLPGLLATLGAAARRGTPRL
;
A
#
# COMPACT_ATOMS: atom_id res chain seq x y z
N MET A 1 13.80 16.17 -8.55
CA MET A 1 14.06 15.12 -7.55
C MET A 1 14.02 13.79 -8.27
N THR A 2 15.17 13.18 -8.50
CA THR A 2 15.30 11.89 -9.18
C THR A 2 14.98 10.81 -8.16
N VAL A 3 13.82 10.17 -8.30
CA VAL A 3 13.36 9.10 -7.40
C VAL A 3 14.30 7.90 -7.62
N LEU A 4 14.92 7.40 -6.54
CA LEU A 4 15.81 6.24 -6.54
C LEU A 4 15.07 4.91 -6.80
N SER A 5 13.83 4.94 -7.28
CA SER A 5 12.98 3.80 -7.61
C SER A 5 13.56 2.84 -8.65
N HIS A 6 14.66 3.20 -9.32
CA HIS A 6 15.17 2.46 -10.49
C HIS A 6 16.39 1.58 -10.19
N THR A 7 16.88 1.48 -8.95
CA THR A 7 18.11 0.72 -8.66
C THR A 7 17.90 -0.70 -8.17
N HIS A 8 16.79 -1.02 -7.48
CA HIS A 8 16.60 -2.37 -6.94
C HIS A 8 15.69 -3.24 -7.83
N PRO A 9 16.13 -4.43 -8.29
CA PRO A 9 15.35 -5.31 -9.18
C PRO A 9 13.95 -5.66 -8.65
N LEU A 10 13.83 -5.89 -7.34
CA LEU A 10 12.54 -6.20 -6.71
C LEU A 10 11.55 -5.02 -6.74
N ALA A 11 12.02 -3.77 -6.60
CA ALA A 11 11.13 -2.61 -6.68
C ALA A 11 10.54 -2.48 -8.09
N ALA A 12 11.38 -2.66 -9.12
CA ALA A 12 10.93 -2.69 -10.51
C ALA A 12 9.96 -3.85 -10.80
N GLN A 13 10.19 -5.03 -10.22
CA GLN A 13 9.28 -6.16 -10.33
C GLN A 13 7.91 -5.83 -9.71
N LEU A 14 7.88 -5.29 -8.49
CA LEU A 14 6.63 -4.91 -7.83
C LEU A 14 5.87 -3.84 -8.60
N GLU A 15 6.54 -2.84 -9.17
CA GLU A 15 5.87 -1.84 -10.02
C GLU A 15 5.21 -2.47 -11.24
N ASN A 16 5.94 -3.32 -11.97
CA ASN A 16 5.45 -3.97 -13.18
C ASN A 16 4.26 -4.90 -12.90
N ASP A 17 4.32 -5.61 -11.78
CA ASP A 17 3.31 -6.59 -11.41
C ASP A 17 2.05 -5.92 -10.81
N LEU A 18 2.23 -4.93 -9.92
CA LEU A 18 1.15 -4.42 -9.08
C LEU A 18 0.50 -3.14 -9.59
N LEU A 19 1.24 -2.22 -10.21
CA LEU A 19 0.65 -0.96 -10.68
C LEU A 19 -0.49 -1.18 -11.69
N PRO A 20 -0.41 -2.12 -12.66
CA PRO A 20 -1.52 -2.41 -13.55
C PRO A 20 -2.76 -2.91 -12.80
N LEU A 21 -2.58 -3.78 -11.79
CA LEU A 21 -3.66 -4.31 -10.98
C LEU A 21 -4.33 -3.21 -10.15
N PHE A 22 -3.56 -2.34 -9.52
CA PHE A 22 -4.08 -1.23 -8.74
C PHE A 22 -4.84 -0.22 -9.60
N ARG A 23 -4.29 0.13 -10.76
CA ARG A 23 -4.98 1.01 -11.73
C ARG A 23 -6.29 0.40 -12.21
N ALA A 24 -6.32 -0.92 -12.45
CA ALA A 24 -7.54 -1.63 -12.85
C ALA A 24 -8.59 -1.72 -11.73
N ALA A 25 -8.18 -1.64 -10.46
CA ALA A 25 -9.08 -1.64 -9.31
C ALA A 25 -9.75 -0.27 -9.06
N LEU A 26 -9.13 0.84 -9.48
CA LEU A 26 -9.65 2.19 -9.22
C LEU A 26 -11.11 2.39 -9.66
N PRO A 27 -11.55 2.00 -10.88
CA PRO A 27 -12.93 2.20 -11.30
C PRO A 27 -13.94 1.47 -10.40
N GLN A 28 -13.57 0.28 -9.91
CA GLN A 28 -14.43 -0.50 -9.01
C GLN A 28 -14.52 0.15 -7.63
N LEU A 29 -13.42 0.69 -7.12
CA LEU A 29 -13.41 1.42 -5.85
C LEU A 29 -14.24 2.69 -5.94
N SER A 30 -14.06 3.50 -7.00
CA SER A 30 -14.85 4.72 -7.21
C SER A 30 -16.33 4.43 -7.42
N ALA A 31 -16.69 3.32 -8.08
CA ALA A 31 -18.09 2.92 -8.22
C ALA A 31 -18.71 2.45 -6.89
N ALA A 32 -17.92 1.76 -6.05
CA ALA A 32 -18.38 1.23 -4.77
C ALA A 32 -18.47 2.30 -3.68
N ALA A 33 -17.60 3.32 -3.72
CA ALA A 33 -17.56 4.44 -2.78
C ALA A 33 -17.36 5.78 -3.53
N PRO A 34 -18.42 6.34 -4.15
CA PRO A 34 -18.32 7.55 -4.97
C PRO A 34 -17.86 8.80 -4.21
N GLN A 35 -17.99 8.79 -2.89
CA GLN A 35 -17.56 9.86 -1.99
C GLN A 35 -16.06 9.86 -1.69
N VAL A 36 -15.31 8.91 -2.25
CA VAL A 36 -13.89 8.70 -1.96
C VAL A 36 -13.05 9.01 -3.19
N LEU A 37 -11.95 9.74 -2.99
CA LEU A 37 -10.94 9.94 -4.02
C LEU A 37 -9.90 8.82 -3.93
N ALA A 38 -10.00 7.83 -4.82
CA ALA A 38 -9.05 6.73 -4.92
C ALA A 38 -7.90 7.07 -5.88
N SER A 39 -6.66 6.88 -5.45
CA SER A 39 -5.46 7.12 -6.28
C SER A 39 -4.38 6.07 -6.04
N VAL A 40 -3.58 5.78 -7.06
CA VAL A 40 -2.41 4.90 -6.94
C VAL A 40 -1.20 5.76 -6.57
N PHE A 41 -0.44 5.31 -5.57
CA PHE A 41 0.82 5.94 -5.17
C PHE A 41 1.96 4.95 -5.23
N ALA A 42 3.17 5.48 -5.37
CA ALA A 42 4.39 4.73 -5.17
C ALA A 42 5.53 5.67 -4.73
N PHE A 43 6.32 5.26 -3.75
CA PHE A 43 7.45 6.05 -3.25
C PHE A 43 8.53 5.17 -2.61
N SER A 44 9.76 5.64 -2.67
CA SER A 44 10.92 5.09 -1.95
C SER A 44 11.08 5.74 -0.59
N SER A 45 11.52 4.98 0.41
CA SER A 45 12.01 5.50 1.69
C SER A 45 13.43 5.01 1.98
N GLY A 46 14.20 5.83 2.69
CA GLY A 46 15.62 5.56 2.95
C GLY A 46 16.36 6.75 3.52
N SER A 47 17.69 6.64 3.55
CA SER A 47 18.59 7.72 3.94
C SER A 47 19.25 8.36 2.70
N ALA A 48 20.12 9.34 2.92
CA ALA A 48 20.93 9.92 1.84
C ALA A 48 21.83 8.87 1.14
N ASP A 49 22.24 7.85 1.90
CA ASP A 49 23.25 6.88 1.47
C ASP A 49 22.68 5.48 1.20
N ALA A 50 21.42 5.22 1.59
CA ALA A 50 20.82 3.89 1.51
C ALA A 50 19.36 3.91 1.05
N PHE A 51 19.04 3.02 0.10
CA PHE A 51 17.68 2.73 -0.30
C PHE A 51 17.12 1.60 0.58
N GLN A 52 16.22 1.93 1.51
CA GLN A 52 15.85 1.02 2.59
C GLN A 52 14.53 0.30 2.33
N ALA A 53 13.54 1.02 1.79
CA ALA A 53 12.26 0.44 1.49
C ALA A 53 11.57 1.09 0.29
N TYR A 54 10.63 0.35 -0.27
CA TYR A 54 9.80 0.76 -1.38
C TYR A 54 8.34 0.49 -1.05
N HIS A 55 7.48 1.45 -1.34
CA HIS A 55 6.08 1.44 -0.97
C HIS A 55 5.22 1.74 -2.20
N LEU A 56 4.16 0.96 -2.41
CA LEU A 56 3.18 1.20 -3.47
C LEU A 56 1.81 0.71 -3.04
N GLY A 57 0.76 1.30 -3.61
CA GLY A 57 -0.57 1.01 -3.11
C GLY A 57 -1.67 1.84 -3.72
N ILE A 58 -2.84 1.74 -3.09
CA ILE A 58 -4.01 2.57 -3.37
C ILE A 58 -4.34 3.35 -2.11
N SER A 59 -4.40 4.67 -2.23
CA SER A 59 -4.91 5.58 -1.22
C SER A 59 -6.36 5.93 -1.54
N CYS A 60 -7.23 5.87 -0.53
CA CYS A 60 -8.62 6.28 -0.59
C CYS A 60 -8.83 7.44 0.39
N LEU A 61 -8.88 8.66 -0.14
CA LEU A 61 -9.18 9.87 0.64
C LEU A 61 -10.69 10.02 0.82
N LEU A 62 -11.11 10.16 2.06
CA LEU A 62 -12.49 10.25 2.49
C LEU A 62 -12.91 11.71 2.56
N ASP A 63 -14.09 12.04 2.02
CA ASP A 63 -14.62 13.40 2.07
C ASP A 63 -15.41 13.67 3.36
N ASN A 64 -15.40 14.92 3.83
CA ASN A 64 -16.13 15.41 5.01
C ASN A 64 -15.88 14.64 6.33
N VAL A 65 -14.63 14.23 6.58
CA VAL A 65 -14.23 13.58 7.84
C VAL A 65 -13.98 14.63 8.93
N ALA A 66 -14.35 14.31 10.17
CA ALA A 66 -14.06 15.18 11.32
C ALA A 66 -12.56 15.15 11.66
N ASP A 67 -12.03 16.23 12.26
CA ASP A 67 -10.60 16.37 12.58
C ASP A 67 -10.04 15.27 13.50
N ASP A 68 -10.89 14.56 14.25
CA ASP A 68 -10.52 13.46 15.15
C ASP A 68 -10.61 12.07 14.50
N GLN A 69 -10.93 12.01 13.20
CA GLN A 69 -11.10 10.78 12.44
C GLN A 69 -10.10 10.70 11.28
N PRO A 70 -9.72 9.47 10.87
CA PRO A 70 -8.77 9.31 9.78
C PRO A 70 -9.40 9.70 8.44
N GLU A 71 -8.78 10.64 7.74
CA GLU A 71 -9.21 11.09 6.41
C GLU A 71 -8.83 10.12 5.29
N GLU A 72 -8.02 9.10 5.59
CA GLU A 72 -7.49 8.17 4.61
C GLU A 72 -7.62 6.73 5.08
N VAL A 73 -7.92 5.84 4.12
CA VAL A 73 -7.64 4.41 4.24
C VAL A 73 -6.82 3.97 3.03
N ALA A 74 -5.72 3.25 3.24
CA ALA A 74 -4.81 2.88 2.17
C ALA A 74 -4.51 1.39 2.18
N LEU A 75 -4.49 0.78 1.00
CA LEU A 75 -3.77 -0.47 0.76
C LEU A 75 -2.31 -0.11 0.55
N LEU A 76 -1.44 -0.60 1.41
CA LEU A 76 0.00 -0.38 1.38
C LEU A 76 0.71 -1.72 1.19
N VAL A 77 1.45 -1.85 0.10
CA VAL A 77 2.43 -2.92 -0.12
C VAL A 77 3.81 -2.32 0.07
N SER A 78 4.65 -2.96 0.88
CA SER A 78 6.00 -2.50 1.17
C SER A 78 7.01 -3.61 0.98
N ALA A 79 8.18 -3.26 0.44
CA ALA A 79 9.38 -4.07 0.46
C ALA A 79 10.42 -3.34 1.30
N ALA A 80 10.86 -3.95 2.40
CA ALA A 80 11.82 -3.39 3.34
C ALA A 80 13.10 -4.24 3.40
N GLY A 81 14.23 -3.61 3.73
CA GLY A 81 15.53 -4.28 3.70
C GLY A 81 16.13 -4.33 2.28
N LEU A 82 15.90 -3.28 1.49
CA LEU A 82 16.44 -3.14 0.13
C LEU A 82 17.87 -2.59 0.10
N ASP A 83 18.46 -2.39 1.28
CA ASP A 83 19.83 -1.93 1.43
C ASP A 83 20.80 -3.06 1.04
N ALA A 84 21.68 -2.78 0.07
CA ALA A 84 22.58 -3.76 -0.51
C ALA A 84 23.62 -4.30 0.48
N ASP A 85 23.85 -3.59 1.58
CA ASP A 85 24.86 -3.94 2.59
C ASP A 85 24.31 -4.83 3.72
N LEU A 86 23.02 -5.17 3.71
CA LEU A 86 22.36 -5.97 4.74
C LEU A 86 21.96 -7.36 4.22
N ASP A 87 22.64 -8.41 4.71
CA ASP A 87 22.28 -9.83 4.50
C ASP A 87 20.95 -10.26 5.17
N ALA A 88 20.17 -9.29 5.70
CA ALA A 88 18.93 -9.56 6.42
C ALA A 88 17.78 -10.07 5.53
N GLY A 89 17.94 -9.95 4.20
CA GLY A 89 16.94 -10.35 3.22
C GLY A 89 15.77 -9.37 3.14
N VAL A 90 15.09 -9.34 1.98
CA VAL A 90 13.97 -8.42 1.76
C VAL A 90 12.70 -8.96 2.40
N GLN A 91 12.06 -8.14 3.22
CA GLN A 91 10.75 -8.43 3.81
C GLN A 91 9.65 -7.74 3.01
N LEU A 92 8.70 -8.52 2.51
CA LEU A 92 7.47 -8.01 1.92
C LEU A 92 6.38 -7.90 2.99
N SER A 93 5.60 -6.84 2.95
CA SER A 93 4.38 -6.69 3.73
C SER A 93 3.27 -6.10 2.88
N ALA A 94 2.03 -6.46 3.18
CA ALA A 94 0.86 -5.85 2.56
C ALA A 94 -0.24 -5.69 3.60
N GLN A 95 -0.83 -4.51 3.68
CA GLN A 95 -1.83 -4.18 4.69
C GLN A 95 -2.84 -3.16 4.18
N VAL A 96 -4.03 -3.16 4.76
CA VAL A 96 -4.96 -2.03 4.68
C VAL A 96 -4.90 -1.31 6.01
N VAL A 97 -4.59 -0.01 5.97
CA VAL A 97 -4.34 0.81 7.16
C VAL A 97 -5.09 2.13 7.07
N TRP A 98 -5.59 2.58 8.21
CA TRP A 98 -6.19 3.90 8.38
C TRP A 98 -5.11 4.94 8.64
N GLY A 99 -5.26 6.11 8.04
CA GLY A 99 -4.39 7.26 8.25
C GLY A 99 -4.41 7.76 9.70
N GLN A 100 -3.63 8.81 9.95
CA GLN A 100 -3.71 9.53 11.22
C GLN A 100 -5.06 10.23 11.36
N PRO A 101 -5.60 10.41 12.58
CA PRO A 101 -4.98 10.09 13.87
C PRO A 101 -5.14 8.62 14.32
N SER A 102 -5.88 7.79 13.59
CA SER A 102 -6.16 6.42 14.02
C SER A 102 -4.94 5.51 13.95
N GLY A 103 -4.28 5.46 12.78
CA GLY A 103 -3.19 4.51 12.53
C GLY A 103 -3.61 3.02 12.59
N ALA A 104 -4.91 2.73 12.66
CA ALA A 104 -5.41 1.37 12.84
C ALA A 104 -5.15 0.50 11.61
N VAL A 105 -4.69 -0.73 11.84
CA VAL A 105 -4.56 -1.74 10.79
C VAL A 105 -5.90 -2.45 10.61
N GLU A 106 -6.53 -2.28 9.46
CA GLU A 106 -7.79 -2.96 9.11
C GLU A 106 -7.55 -4.44 8.83
N VAL A 107 -6.47 -4.75 8.10
CA VAL A 107 -5.99 -6.11 7.85
C VAL A 107 -4.52 -6.08 7.47
N GLN A 108 -3.77 -7.11 7.85
CA GLN A 108 -2.40 -7.35 7.41
C GLN A 108 -2.32 -8.75 6.80
N ALA A 109 -1.64 -8.85 5.67
CA ALA A 109 -1.24 -10.12 5.09
C ALA A 109 0.12 -10.52 5.66
N ASP A 110 0.17 -11.67 6.30
CA ASP A 110 1.43 -12.28 6.72
C ASP A 110 2.08 -12.95 5.51
N LEU A 111 3.15 -12.34 5.00
CA LEU A 111 3.87 -12.80 3.82
C LEU A 111 5.18 -13.47 4.22
N PRO A 112 5.52 -14.63 3.61
CA PRO A 112 6.87 -15.15 3.68
C PRO A 112 7.89 -14.15 3.09
N PRO A 113 9.16 -14.17 3.53
CA PRO A 113 10.20 -13.28 3.01
C PRO A 113 10.32 -13.35 1.48
N ALA A 114 10.33 -12.19 0.83
CA ALA A 114 10.44 -12.03 -0.63
C ALA A 114 9.45 -12.84 -1.50
N ASP A 115 8.34 -13.35 -0.95
CA ASP A 115 7.39 -14.15 -1.72
C ASP A 115 6.35 -13.28 -2.46
N VAL A 116 6.73 -12.88 -3.67
CA VAL A 116 5.87 -12.12 -4.58
C VAL A 116 4.63 -12.92 -5.00
N ALA A 117 4.70 -14.26 -5.06
CA ALA A 117 3.54 -15.08 -5.42
C ALA A 117 2.50 -15.12 -4.29
N ALA A 118 2.95 -15.24 -3.04
CA ALA A 118 2.09 -15.12 -1.86
C ALA A 118 1.44 -13.73 -1.80
N LEU A 119 2.18 -12.67 -2.13
CA LEU A 119 1.63 -11.32 -2.24
C LEU A 119 0.48 -11.28 -3.25
N HIS A 120 0.69 -11.77 -4.47
CA HIS A 120 -0.37 -11.83 -5.50
C HIS A 120 -1.62 -12.58 -5.03
N ALA A 121 -1.45 -13.68 -4.28
CA ALA A 121 -2.57 -14.46 -3.77
C ALA A 121 -3.42 -13.70 -2.72
N THR A 122 -2.83 -12.77 -1.97
CA THR A 122 -3.53 -12.00 -0.92
C THR A 122 -4.19 -10.73 -1.44
N LEU A 123 -3.72 -10.16 -2.55
CA LEU A 123 -4.20 -8.90 -3.11
C LEU A 123 -5.71 -8.81 -3.34
N PRO A 124 -6.41 -9.83 -3.88
CA PRO A 124 -7.85 -9.74 -4.05
C PRO A 124 -8.60 -9.53 -2.72
N GLY A 125 -8.17 -10.21 -1.66
CA GLY A 125 -8.75 -10.05 -0.32
C GLY A 125 -8.46 -8.68 0.29
N LEU A 126 -7.25 -8.17 0.09
CA LEU A 126 -6.86 -6.82 0.52
C LEU A 126 -7.64 -5.73 -0.21
N LEU A 127 -7.82 -5.84 -1.53
CA LEU A 127 -8.62 -4.90 -2.33
C LEU A 127 -10.10 -4.92 -1.93
N ALA A 128 -10.66 -6.11 -1.68
CA ALA A 128 -12.03 -6.24 -1.17
C ALA A 128 -12.17 -5.56 0.20
N THR A 129 -11.17 -5.71 1.07
CA THR A 129 -11.14 -5.09 2.40
C THR A 129 -11.00 -3.57 2.31
N LEU A 130 -10.11 -3.06 1.45
CA LEU A 130 -9.99 -1.63 1.15
C LEU A 130 -11.32 -1.04 0.70
N GLY A 131 -12.00 -1.68 -0.26
CA GLY A 131 -13.31 -1.21 -0.73
C GLY A 131 -14.37 -1.23 0.37
N ALA A 132 -14.37 -2.23 1.24
CA ALA A 132 -15.28 -2.28 2.37
C ALA A 132 -15.00 -1.21 3.44
N ALA A 133 -13.72 -0.93 3.71
CA ALA A 133 -13.27 0.10 4.63
C ALA A 133 -13.59 1.51 4.09
N ALA A 134 -13.25 1.78 2.82
CA ALA A 134 -13.53 3.06 2.15
C ALA A 134 -15.04 3.37 2.10
N ARG A 135 -15.89 2.37 1.82
CA ARG A 135 -17.35 2.53 1.90
C ARG A 135 -17.85 2.87 3.30
N ARG A 136 -17.23 2.28 4.32
CA ARG A 136 -17.60 2.48 5.72
C ARG A 136 -17.18 3.85 6.23
N GLY A 137 -16.04 4.36 5.76
CA GLY A 137 -15.53 5.69 6.07
C GLY A 137 -14.94 5.86 7.48
N THR A 138 -14.94 4.82 8.31
CA THR A 138 -14.36 4.86 9.67
C THR A 138 -13.72 3.51 10.07
N PRO A 139 -12.72 3.48 10.97
CA PRO A 139 -12.16 2.24 11.51
C PRO A 139 -13.20 1.39 12.27
N ARG A 140 -12.95 0.08 12.39
CA ARG A 140 -13.69 -0.74 13.35
C ARG A 140 -13.14 -0.50 14.76
N LEU A 141 -14.05 -0.28 15.71
CA LEU A 141 -13.75 -0.21 17.15
C LEU A 141 -13.27 -1.56 17.70
#